data_AF-A0A6B3TMD2-F1
#
_entry.id   AF-A0A6B3TMD2-F1
#
_cell.length_a   1.000
_cell.length_b   1.000
_cell.length_c   1.000
_cell.angle_alpha   90.00
_cell.angle_beta   90.00
_cell.angle_gamma   90.00
#
_symmetry.space_group_name_H-M   'P 1'
#
loop_
_entity.id
_entity.type
_entity.pdbx_description
1 polymer ?
#
loop_
_entity_poly.entity_id
_entity_poly.type
_entity_poly.pdbx_seq_one_letter_code
_entity_poly.pdbx_strand_id
1 'polypeptide(L)'
;MKPETGKVSQAQKLNEYTKPAVVRIIDYAVVGWQFNDYNPEVEAILNELNYQTLIGGSGSGAIISSNGYIVTNAHVTELAEMEDQEIADLAFEQLVSTIADYFQVDFHIAYDYMVAFTKWTGIEKATKVILPGGDILDGEIKSFGAPINEGKDVAVLKIEEKNLPTIPLGDSDEVGNQDNIWVSGYPAAADSNLLSPDSSLVSTMNAGQITATEKKTEQGSPVLQINAASTHGNSGGPVINENGEIIGLLTFRGNTVNGQEVQGFNFAVPVNTVKEFVNQAGAKNTKSDTDRLYQEGLQLYWGGYYKQALEKFEAVERIYPNHSEVKDYISNSEKKIGESKILWSDYSTTFYMVDVVAGLLILILLVFTFAGKSNKTKAAVAGTSSIHPMQVSDKTDTQTTTQETKPASEGDDNRADLNKDGKVDIQDILIALQEHQKNQNKDGND
;
A
#
# COMPACT_ATOMS: atom_id res chain seq x y z
N MET A 1 27.88 -0.45 15.73
CA MET A 1 27.11 0.81 15.77
C MET A 1 26.15 0.79 14.60
N LYS A 2 24.85 1.07 14.80
CA LYS A 2 23.93 1.26 13.67
C LYS A 2 24.33 2.54 12.93
N PRO A 3 24.33 2.57 11.58
CA PRO A 3 24.55 3.80 10.82
C PRO A 3 23.58 4.89 11.27
N GLU A 4 24.08 6.10 11.55
CA GLU A 4 23.20 7.24 11.79
C GLU A 4 22.56 7.64 10.46
N THR A 5 21.25 7.43 10.31
CA THR A 5 20.52 7.56 9.03
C THR A 5 20.33 9.01 8.55
N GLY A 6 21.02 9.98 9.13
CA GLY A 6 20.94 11.39 8.75
C GLY A 6 19.52 11.98 8.83
N LYS A 7 19.16 12.77 7.81
CA LYS A 7 17.99 13.67 7.75
C LYS A 7 16.65 13.01 7.38
N VAL A 8 16.60 11.68 7.19
CA VAL A 8 15.37 10.98 6.76
C VAL A 8 14.37 10.91 7.91
N SER A 9 13.17 11.46 7.70
CA SER A 9 12.11 11.47 8.71
C SER A 9 11.57 10.07 8.97
N GLN A 10 10.96 9.83 10.14
CA GLN A 10 10.35 8.53 10.45
C GLN A 10 9.28 8.14 9.43
N ALA A 11 8.42 9.09 9.01
CA ALA A 11 7.40 8.85 7.99
C ALA A 11 8.01 8.44 6.64
N GLN A 12 9.13 9.06 6.23
CA GLN A 12 9.82 8.64 5.01
C GLN A 12 10.37 7.21 5.12
N LYS A 13 10.91 6.84 6.28
CA LYS A 13 11.39 5.47 6.51
C LYS A 13 10.25 4.46 6.44
N LEU A 14 9.12 4.76 7.08
CA LEU A 14 7.93 3.93 7.05
C LEU A 14 7.46 3.72 5.61
N ASN A 15 7.33 4.81 4.83
CA ASN A 15 6.97 4.71 3.41
C ASN A 15 7.89 3.75 2.66
N GLU A 16 9.20 3.90 2.81
CA GLU A 16 10.18 3.07 2.11
C GLU A 16 10.09 1.60 2.54
N TYR A 17 9.82 1.34 3.82
CA TYR A 17 9.73 -0.03 4.34
C TYR A 17 8.45 -0.76 3.97
N THR A 18 7.33 -0.04 3.83
CA THR A 18 6.02 -0.68 3.65
C THR A 18 5.53 -0.68 2.22
N LYS A 19 5.85 0.33 1.41
CA LYS A 19 5.36 0.45 0.03
C LYS A 19 5.58 -0.80 -0.84
N PRO A 20 6.69 -1.57 -0.74
CA PRO A 20 6.88 -2.74 -1.61
C PRO A 20 5.93 -3.91 -1.29
N ALA A 21 5.21 -3.85 -0.16
CA ALA A 21 4.28 -4.87 0.30
C ALA A 21 2.80 -4.44 0.18
N VAL A 22 2.52 -3.23 -0.28
CA VAL A 22 1.15 -2.74 -0.55
C VAL A 22 0.81 -3.11 -1.99
N VAL A 23 -0.35 -3.72 -2.22
CA VAL A 23 -0.74 -4.22 -3.55
C VAL A 23 -2.04 -3.58 -4.00
N ARG A 24 -2.25 -3.50 -5.31
CA ARG A 24 -3.54 -3.18 -5.91
C ARG A 24 -4.28 -4.48 -6.20
N ILE A 25 -5.58 -4.51 -5.93
CA ILE A 25 -6.43 -5.68 -6.14
C ILE A 25 -7.54 -5.25 -7.08
N ILE A 26 -7.81 -6.07 -8.10
CA ILE A 26 -8.91 -5.89 -9.04
C ILE A 26 -9.76 -7.14 -8.99
N ASP A 27 -11.05 -6.99 -8.73
CA ASP A 27 -12.01 -8.09 -8.75
C ASP A 27 -13.10 -7.78 -9.79
N TYR A 28 -13.27 -8.66 -10.77
CA TYR A 28 -14.15 -8.40 -11.91
C TYR A 28 -14.82 -9.65 -12.46
N ALA A 29 -15.93 -9.44 -13.16
CA ALA A 29 -16.63 -10.43 -13.96
C ALA A 29 -16.82 -9.92 -15.38
N VAL A 30 -16.65 -10.82 -16.34
CA VAL A 30 -17.03 -10.63 -17.73
C VAL A 30 -18.30 -11.43 -18.00
N VAL A 31 -19.38 -10.74 -18.32
CA VAL A 31 -20.68 -11.35 -18.66
C VAL A 31 -20.86 -11.30 -20.16
N GLY A 32 -21.02 -12.48 -20.79
CA GLY A 32 -21.34 -12.60 -22.21
C GLY A 32 -22.83 -12.51 -22.47
N TRP A 33 -23.21 -11.92 -23.61
CA TRP A 33 -24.60 -11.68 -24.00
C TRP A 33 -24.96 -12.34 -25.32
N GLN A 34 -26.20 -12.79 -25.42
CA GLN A 34 -26.86 -13.15 -26.67
C GLN A 34 -28.03 -12.19 -26.89
N PHE A 35 -28.05 -11.53 -28.04
CA PHE A 35 -29.12 -10.62 -28.45
C PHE A 35 -29.93 -11.23 -29.59
N ASN A 36 -31.26 -11.23 -29.46
CA ASN A 36 -32.18 -11.93 -30.37
C ASN A 36 -33.23 -10.98 -30.99
N ASP A 37 -32.84 -9.77 -31.35
CA ASP A 37 -33.65 -8.84 -32.16
C ASP A 37 -32.94 -8.46 -33.47
N TYR A 38 -33.69 -7.86 -34.40
CA TYR A 38 -33.20 -7.38 -35.69
C TYR A 38 -32.92 -5.87 -35.73
N ASN A 39 -32.69 -5.22 -34.58
CA ASN A 39 -32.34 -3.81 -34.54
C ASN A 39 -30.84 -3.62 -34.85
N PRO A 40 -30.49 -3.13 -36.05
CA PRO A 40 -29.09 -3.05 -36.48
C PRO A 40 -28.29 -2.00 -35.70
N GLU A 41 -28.94 -0.99 -35.12
CA GLU A 41 -28.26 0.05 -34.35
C GLU A 41 -27.81 -0.47 -32.98
N VAL A 42 -28.69 -1.23 -32.30
CA VAL A 42 -28.33 -1.88 -31.03
C VAL A 42 -27.28 -2.97 -31.27
N GLU A 43 -27.44 -3.76 -32.34
CA GLU A 43 -26.48 -4.78 -32.72
C GLU A 43 -25.10 -4.19 -33.02
N ALA A 44 -25.02 -3.00 -33.62
CA ALA A 44 -23.74 -2.33 -33.86
C ALA A 44 -22.99 -2.00 -32.55
N ILE A 45 -23.68 -1.48 -31.54
CA ILE A 45 -23.08 -1.18 -30.23
C ILE A 45 -22.66 -2.47 -29.52
N LEU A 46 -23.50 -3.51 -29.55
CA LEU A 46 -23.15 -4.79 -28.95
C LEU A 46 -21.93 -5.42 -29.62
N ASN A 47 -21.76 -5.27 -30.94
CA ASN A 47 -20.54 -5.67 -31.64
C ASN A 47 -19.31 -4.89 -31.16
N GLU A 48 -19.42 -3.58 -30.92
CA GLU A 48 -18.32 -2.77 -30.36
C GLU A 48 -17.93 -3.23 -28.95
N LEU A 49 -18.90 -3.69 -28.16
CA LEU A 49 -18.72 -4.27 -26.84
C LEU A 49 -18.31 -5.76 -26.87
N ASN A 50 -18.16 -6.36 -28.06
CA ASN A 50 -17.96 -7.81 -28.25
C ASN A 50 -19.01 -8.68 -27.54
N TYR A 51 -20.25 -8.18 -27.41
CA TYR A 51 -21.32 -8.81 -26.64
C TYR A 51 -20.92 -9.14 -25.20
N GLN A 52 -20.08 -8.30 -24.59
CA GLN A 52 -19.62 -8.49 -23.22
C GLN A 52 -19.87 -7.23 -22.40
N THR A 53 -20.16 -7.44 -21.12
CA THR A 53 -20.10 -6.38 -20.11
C THR A 53 -19.12 -6.79 -19.05
N LEU A 54 -18.20 -5.90 -18.71
CA LEU A 54 -17.31 -6.06 -17.58
C LEU A 54 -17.86 -5.26 -16.41
N ILE A 55 -18.07 -5.93 -15.28
CA ILE A 55 -18.34 -5.28 -14.00
C ILE A 55 -17.23 -5.65 -13.02
N GLY A 56 -16.93 -4.76 -12.09
CA GLY A 56 -15.87 -5.01 -11.13
C GLY A 56 -15.53 -3.79 -10.30
N GLY A 57 -14.56 -3.97 -9.42
CA GLY A 57 -14.04 -2.94 -8.56
C GLY A 57 -12.56 -3.11 -8.32
N SER A 58 -11.99 -2.09 -7.70
CA SER A 58 -10.59 -2.07 -7.31
C SER A 58 -10.42 -1.64 -5.87
N GLY A 59 -9.32 -2.09 -5.29
CA GLY A 59 -8.93 -1.77 -3.94
C GLY A 59 -7.45 -2.01 -3.72
N SER A 60 -7.08 -1.97 -2.46
CA SER A 60 -5.72 -2.16 -1.99
C SER A 60 -5.65 -3.38 -1.08
N GLY A 61 -4.44 -3.88 -0.87
CA GLY A 61 -4.17 -4.90 0.13
C GLY A 61 -2.75 -4.81 0.65
N ALA A 62 -2.43 -5.65 1.62
CA ALA A 62 -1.08 -5.77 2.15
C ALA A 62 -0.62 -7.23 2.18
N ILE A 63 0.60 -7.48 1.68
CA ILE A 63 1.26 -8.77 1.79
C ILE A 63 1.72 -8.94 3.25
N ILE A 64 1.23 -10.00 3.90
CA ILE A 64 1.56 -10.31 5.30
C ILE A 64 2.48 -11.52 5.43
N SER A 65 2.70 -12.26 4.35
CA SER A 65 3.53 -13.47 4.36
C SER A 65 4.37 -13.55 3.10
N SER A 66 5.64 -13.94 3.25
CA SER A 66 6.61 -13.94 2.16
C SER A 66 6.33 -15.01 1.10
N ASN A 67 5.34 -15.88 1.34
CA ASN A 67 4.83 -16.89 0.42
C ASN A 67 3.46 -16.51 -0.19
N GLY A 68 3.05 -15.24 -0.11
CA GLY A 68 1.96 -14.70 -0.92
C GLY A 68 0.59 -14.61 -0.24
N TYR A 69 0.51 -14.61 1.10
CA TYR A 69 -0.75 -14.26 1.76
C TYR A 69 -0.92 -12.74 1.86
N ILE A 70 -2.09 -12.27 1.42
CA ILE A 70 -2.46 -10.86 1.38
C ILE A 70 -3.75 -10.68 2.19
N VAL A 71 -3.84 -9.58 2.92
CA VAL A 71 -5.08 -9.15 3.58
C VAL A 71 -5.67 -7.95 2.84
N THR A 72 -7.00 -7.92 2.72
CA THR A 72 -7.78 -6.81 2.16
C THR A 72 -9.19 -6.81 2.77
N ASN A 73 -10.06 -5.92 2.33
CA ASN A 73 -11.47 -5.96 2.69
C ASN A 73 -12.26 -6.96 1.84
N ALA A 74 -13.36 -7.44 2.39
CA ALA A 74 -14.20 -8.40 1.69
C ALA A 74 -14.94 -7.75 0.52
N HIS A 75 -15.43 -6.52 0.67
CA HIS A 75 -16.09 -5.78 -0.41
C HIS A 75 -15.17 -5.50 -1.61
N VAL A 76 -13.84 -5.56 -1.43
CA VAL A 76 -12.87 -5.42 -2.53
C VAL A 76 -12.86 -6.67 -3.43
N THR A 77 -13.28 -7.82 -2.90
CA THR A 77 -13.28 -9.12 -3.59
C THR A 77 -14.63 -9.82 -3.52
N GLU A 78 -15.70 -9.05 -3.35
CA GLU A 78 -17.04 -9.58 -3.12
C GLU A 78 -17.62 -10.22 -4.37
N LEU A 79 -17.31 -9.68 -5.54
CA LEU A 79 -17.85 -10.15 -6.82
C LEU A 79 -17.45 -11.62 -7.08
N ALA A 80 -16.25 -12.04 -6.68
CA ALA A 80 -15.84 -13.44 -6.76
C ALA A 80 -16.74 -14.41 -5.96
N GLU A 81 -17.37 -13.95 -4.88
CA GLU A 81 -18.26 -14.73 -4.01
C GLU A 81 -19.75 -14.56 -4.34
N MET A 82 -20.11 -13.60 -5.20
CA MET A 82 -21.51 -13.36 -5.61
C MET A 82 -22.05 -14.49 -6.48
N GLU A 83 -23.36 -14.73 -6.40
CA GLU A 83 -24.06 -15.67 -7.28
C GLU A 83 -24.11 -15.16 -8.73
N ASP A 84 -24.03 -16.09 -9.69
CA ASP A 84 -23.97 -15.76 -11.13
C ASP A 84 -25.17 -14.91 -11.58
N GLN A 85 -26.36 -15.16 -11.05
CA GLN A 85 -27.55 -14.38 -11.41
C GLN A 85 -27.43 -12.92 -10.95
N GLU A 86 -26.87 -12.67 -9.78
CA GLU A 86 -26.71 -11.31 -9.24
C GLU A 86 -25.69 -10.51 -10.05
N ILE A 87 -24.58 -11.16 -10.45
CA ILE A 87 -23.59 -10.60 -11.37
C ILE A 87 -24.23 -10.31 -12.73
N ALA A 88 -25.03 -11.23 -13.26
CA ALA A 88 -25.73 -11.03 -14.53
C ALA A 88 -26.70 -9.84 -14.46
N ASP A 89 -27.44 -9.68 -13.36
CA ASP A 89 -28.38 -8.57 -13.18
C ASP A 89 -27.64 -7.23 -13.15
N LEU A 90 -26.54 -7.12 -12.38
CA LEU A 90 -25.70 -5.91 -12.32
C LEU A 90 -25.06 -5.57 -13.67
N ALA A 91 -24.52 -6.57 -14.36
CA ALA A 91 -23.95 -6.38 -15.68
C ALA A 91 -25.01 -6.00 -16.71
N PHE A 92 -26.24 -6.53 -16.57
CA PHE A 92 -27.35 -6.18 -17.44
C PHE A 92 -27.76 -4.71 -17.25
N GLU A 93 -27.84 -4.23 -16.02
CA GLU A 93 -28.11 -2.81 -15.75
C GLU A 93 -27.04 -1.90 -16.35
N GLN A 94 -25.75 -2.26 -16.23
CA GLN A 94 -24.65 -1.52 -16.89
C GLN A 94 -24.79 -1.51 -18.41
N LEU A 95 -25.15 -2.65 -19.01
CA LEU A 95 -25.40 -2.74 -20.45
C LEU A 95 -26.57 -1.83 -20.85
N VAL A 96 -27.67 -1.88 -20.12
CA VAL A 96 -28.85 -1.03 -20.36
C VAL A 96 -28.50 0.45 -20.24
N SER A 97 -27.73 0.86 -19.22
CA SER A 97 -27.27 2.24 -19.07
C SER A 97 -26.45 2.68 -20.28
N THR A 98 -25.50 1.85 -20.72
CA THR A 98 -24.66 2.12 -21.88
C THR A 98 -25.49 2.34 -23.15
N ILE A 99 -26.51 1.50 -23.36
CA ILE A 99 -27.45 1.63 -24.49
C ILE A 99 -28.30 2.88 -24.35
N ALA A 100 -28.85 3.14 -23.16
CA ALA A 100 -29.69 4.30 -22.89
C ALA A 100 -28.96 5.61 -23.17
N ASP A 101 -27.72 5.74 -22.68
CA ASP A 101 -26.87 6.91 -22.87
C ASP A 101 -26.50 7.12 -24.34
N TYR A 102 -26.14 6.05 -25.04
CA TYR A 102 -25.79 6.11 -26.46
C TYR A 102 -26.95 6.64 -27.30
N PHE A 103 -28.15 6.11 -27.09
CA PHE A 103 -29.35 6.51 -27.82
C PHE A 103 -30.04 7.75 -27.23
N GLN A 104 -29.58 8.26 -26.10
CA GLN A 104 -30.19 9.37 -25.35
C GLN A 104 -31.68 9.11 -25.04
N VAL A 105 -31.99 7.88 -24.62
CA VAL A 105 -33.35 7.46 -24.23
C VAL A 105 -33.44 7.25 -22.72
N ASP A 106 -34.66 7.24 -22.18
CA ASP A 106 -34.87 6.94 -20.77
C ASP A 106 -34.41 5.51 -20.44
N PHE A 107 -33.75 5.33 -19.29
CA PHE A 107 -33.25 4.04 -18.82
C PHE A 107 -34.32 2.95 -18.84
N HIS A 108 -35.56 3.24 -18.41
CA HIS A 108 -36.63 2.23 -18.35
C HIS A 108 -37.08 1.82 -19.75
N ILE A 109 -37.04 2.73 -20.73
CA ILE A 109 -37.35 2.41 -22.12
C ILE A 109 -36.29 1.46 -22.69
N ALA A 110 -35.01 1.75 -22.44
CA ALA A 110 -33.92 0.86 -22.83
C ALA A 110 -34.01 -0.49 -22.10
N TYR A 111 -34.33 -0.49 -20.81
CA TYR A 111 -34.47 -1.69 -19.99
C TYR A 111 -35.56 -2.62 -20.54
N ASP A 112 -36.78 -2.11 -20.74
CA ASP A 112 -37.93 -2.88 -21.24
C ASP A 112 -37.64 -3.52 -22.61
N TYR A 113 -36.90 -2.80 -23.45
CA TYR A 113 -36.46 -3.31 -24.74
C TYR A 113 -35.39 -4.40 -24.58
N MET A 114 -34.30 -4.10 -23.87
CA MET A 114 -33.15 -4.99 -23.74
C MET A 114 -33.52 -6.31 -23.05
N VAL A 115 -34.41 -6.27 -22.03
CA VAL A 115 -34.77 -7.47 -21.25
C VAL A 115 -35.59 -8.46 -22.07
N ALA A 116 -36.31 -7.97 -23.08
CA ALA A 116 -37.09 -8.82 -23.98
C ALA A 116 -36.22 -9.63 -24.96
N PHE A 117 -35.04 -9.11 -25.31
CA PHE A 117 -34.21 -9.64 -26.41
C PHE A 117 -32.83 -10.12 -26.00
N THR A 118 -32.37 -9.81 -24.79
CA THR A 118 -31.01 -10.10 -24.32
C THR A 118 -31.02 -11.18 -23.26
N LYS A 119 -30.07 -12.12 -23.35
CA LYS A 119 -29.83 -13.15 -22.32
C LYS A 119 -28.34 -13.30 -22.10
N TRP A 120 -27.91 -13.51 -20.86
CA TRP A 120 -26.51 -13.83 -20.60
C TRP A 120 -26.19 -15.27 -21.06
N THR A 121 -24.97 -15.49 -21.53
CA THR A 121 -24.49 -16.77 -22.10
C THR A 121 -23.42 -17.44 -21.24
N GLY A 122 -22.66 -16.65 -20.48
CA GLY A 122 -21.62 -17.12 -19.57
C GLY A 122 -21.09 -15.97 -18.72
N ILE A 123 -20.46 -16.34 -17.61
CA ILE A 123 -19.83 -15.40 -16.66
C ILE A 123 -18.44 -15.94 -16.33
N GLU A 124 -17.43 -15.10 -16.49
CA GLU A 124 -16.06 -15.38 -16.08
C GLU A 124 -15.65 -14.42 -14.97
N LYS A 125 -15.37 -14.94 -13.77
CA LYS A 125 -14.92 -14.16 -12.61
C LYS A 125 -13.41 -14.25 -12.46
N ALA A 126 -12.78 -13.16 -12.06
CA ALA A 126 -11.36 -13.14 -11.77
C ALA A 126 -11.00 -12.10 -10.70
N THR A 127 -10.18 -12.53 -9.75
CA THR A 127 -9.49 -11.66 -8.79
C THR A 127 -8.02 -11.60 -9.14
N LYS A 128 -7.52 -10.40 -9.45
CA LYS A 128 -6.12 -10.13 -9.81
C LYS A 128 -5.44 -9.30 -8.72
N VAL A 129 -4.19 -9.61 -8.46
CA VAL A 129 -3.29 -8.85 -7.60
C VAL A 129 -2.19 -8.26 -8.46
N ILE A 130 -2.06 -6.93 -8.42
CA ILE A 130 -0.99 -6.19 -9.08
C ILE A 130 0.05 -5.83 -8.01
N LEU A 131 1.25 -6.37 -8.17
CA LEU A 131 2.39 -6.08 -7.30
C LEU A 131 2.99 -4.72 -7.66
N PRO A 132 3.63 -3.99 -6.71
CA PRO A 132 4.34 -2.74 -6.98
C PRO A 132 5.41 -2.84 -8.08
N GLY A 133 5.94 -4.04 -8.32
CA GLY A 133 6.89 -4.31 -9.40
C GLY A 133 6.27 -4.39 -10.81
N GLY A 134 4.93 -4.37 -10.91
CA GLY A 134 4.16 -4.46 -12.15
C GLY A 134 3.67 -5.87 -12.51
N ASP A 135 4.04 -6.90 -11.74
CA ASP A 135 3.53 -8.26 -11.97
C ASP A 135 2.03 -8.33 -11.65
N ILE A 136 1.28 -9.02 -12.50
CA ILE A 136 -0.16 -9.27 -12.34
C ILE A 136 -0.36 -10.77 -12.13
N LEU A 137 -0.96 -11.14 -11.00
CA LEU A 137 -1.10 -12.52 -10.55
C LEU A 137 -2.55 -12.85 -10.19
N ASP A 138 -2.93 -14.11 -10.32
CA ASP A 138 -4.21 -14.61 -9.82
C ASP A 138 -4.23 -14.66 -8.29
N GLY A 139 -5.26 -14.06 -7.70
CA GLY A 139 -5.52 -14.11 -6.26
C GLY A 139 -6.61 -15.13 -5.94
N GLU A 140 -6.28 -16.13 -5.13
CA GLU A 140 -7.26 -17.10 -4.62
C GLU A 140 -7.77 -16.66 -3.24
N ILE A 141 -9.08 -16.55 -3.05
CA ILE A 141 -9.69 -16.25 -1.75
C ILE A 141 -9.55 -17.46 -0.82
N LYS A 142 -8.89 -17.28 0.32
CA LYS A 142 -8.65 -18.33 1.34
C LYS A 142 -9.54 -18.22 2.57
N SER A 143 -10.01 -17.01 2.86
CA SER A 143 -11.05 -16.76 3.84
C SER A 143 -11.76 -15.46 3.50
N PHE A 144 -13.06 -15.42 3.74
CA PHE A 144 -13.92 -14.30 3.41
C PHE A 144 -14.90 -14.05 4.55
N GLY A 145 -15.05 -12.79 4.96
CA GLY A 145 -16.08 -12.35 5.90
C GLY A 145 -17.12 -11.51 5.17
N ALA A 146 -18.37 -11.51 5.64
CA ALA A 146 -19.38 -10.64 5.04
C ALA A 146 -18.94 -9.15 5.07
N PRO A 147 -19.34 -8.33 4.06
CA PRO A 147 -19.05 -6.90 3.99
C PRO A 147 -19.47 -6.13 5.23
N ILE A 148 -19.02 -4.88 5.38
CA ILE A 148 -19.05 -4.20 6.69
C ILE A 148 -20.46 -3.93 7.26
N ASN A 149 -21.46 -3.85 6.39
CA ASN A 149 -22.88 -3.74 6.73
C ASN A 149 -23.49 -5.06 7.24
N GLU A 150 -22.79 -6.19 7.09
CA GLU A 150 -23.29 -7.53 7.41
C GLU A 150 -22.33 -8.34 8.29
N GLY A 151 -21.06 -7.94 8.35
CA GLY A 151 -20.02 -8.68 9.03
C GLY A 151 -18.80 -7.84 9.41
N LYS A 152 -17.63 -8.37 9.06
CA LYS A 152 -16.32 -7.89 9.53
C LYS A 152 -15.45 -7.36 8.40
N ASP A 153 -15.88 -7.51 7.15
CA ASP A 153 -15.26 -6.96 5.95
C ASP A 153 -13.76 -7.27 5.81
N VAL A 154 -13.39 -8.54 5.92
CA VAL A 154 -12.01 -8.99 5.73
C VAL A 154 -12.00 -10.14 4.74
N ALA A 155 -11.09 -10.06 3.77
CA ALA A 155 -10.70 -11.18 2.93
C ALA A 155 -9.19 -11.45 3.07
N VAL A 156 -8.82 -12.72 2.92
CA VAL A 156 -7.42 -13.15 2.83
C VAL A 156 -7.24 -13.83 1.49
N LEU A 157 -6.32 -13.31 0.69
CA LEU A 157 -5.97 -13.84 -0.62
C LEU A 157 -4.65 -14.62 -0.55
N LYS A 158 -4.45 -15.50 -1.54
CA LYS A 158 -3.20 -16.19 -1.79
C LYS A 158 -2.78 -16.02 -3.25
N ILE A 159 -1.54 -15.58 -3.47
CA ILE A 159 -0.87 -15.57 -4.77
C ILE A 159 0.32 -16.56 -4.76
N GLU A 160 0.65 -17.13 -5.92
CA GLU A 160 1.76 -18.11 -6.03
C GLU A 160 3.12 -17.43 -6.26
N GLU A 161 3.64 -16.79 -5.21
CA GLU A 161 4.95 -16.14 -5.22
C GLU A 161 5.75 -16.35 -3.92
N LYS A 162 7.06 -16.07 -3.98
CA LYS A 162 7.99 -16.27 -2.85
C LYS A 162 8.92 -15.08 -2.64
N ASN A 163 9.47 -14.99 -1.42
CA ASN A 163 10.34 -13.90 -0.99
C ASN A 163 9.70 -12.52 -1.15
N LEU A 164 8.38 -12.46 -1.11
CA LEU A 164 7.66 -11.19 -1.22
C LEU A 164 8.00 -10.29 -0.03
N PRO A 165 8.08 -8.96 -0.22
CA PRO A 165 8.07 -8.00 0.88
C PRO A 165 6.82 -8.17 1.76
N THR A 166 6.92 -7.90 3.05
CA THR A 166 5.82 -8.11 4.01
C THR A 166 5.67 -6.98 5.01
N ILE A 167 4.44 -6.79 5.51
CA ILE A 167 4.17 -5.90 6.65
C ILE A 167 3.77 -6.75 7.86
N PRO A 168 4.38 -6.55 9.05
CA PRO A 168 3.98 -7.23 10.27
C PRO A 168 2.57 -6.82 10.73
N LEU A 169 1.83 -7.74 11.32
CA LEU A 169 0.56 -7.46 11.99
C LEU A 169 0.83 -7.02 13.44
N GLY A 170 0.37 -5.82 13.80
CA GLY A 170 0.49 -5.26 15.15
C GLY A 170 -0.62 -5.75 16.07
N ASP A 171 -0.98 -4.97 17.09
CA ASP A 171 -2.07 -5.25 18.02
C ASP A 171 -3.01 -4.04 18.11
N SER A 172 -4.29 -4.22 17.73
CA SER A 172 -5.27 -3.13 17.79
C SER A 172 -5.76 -2.84 19.21
N ASP A 173 -5.52 -3.72 20.18
CA ASP A 173 -5.90 -3.49 21.58
C ASP A 173 -4.93 -2.52 22.28
N GLU A 174 -3.73 -2.32 21.70
CA GLU A 174 -2.72 -1.36 22.17
C GLU A 174 -2.88 0.04 21.55
N VAL A 175 -3.80 0.20 20.60
CA VAL A 175 -4.02 1.46 19.88
C VAL A 175 -4.82 2.44 20.74
N GLY A 176 -4.30 3.66 20.86
CA GLY A 176 -4.93 4.77 21.55
C GLY A 176 -5.50 5.84 20.61
N ASN A 177 -6.41 6.67 21.15
CA ASN A 177 -6.78 7.90 20.47
C ASN A 177 -5.57 8.82 20.34
N GLN A 178 -5.47 9.52 19.20
CA GLN A 178 -4.39 10.42 18.81
C GLN A 178 -3.07 9.75 18.41
N ASP A 179 -3.01 8.41 18.38
CA ASP A 179 -1.86 7.71 17.81
C ASP A 179 -1.68 8.09 16.34
N ASN A 180 -0.45 8.39 15.95
CA ASN A 180 -0.10 8.70 14.57
C ASN A 180 -0.19 7.44 13.72
N ILE A 181 -0.76 7.59 12.54
CA ILE A 181 -0.94 6.52 11.59
C ILE A 181 -0.61 6.96 10.17
N TRP A 182 -0.38 5.96 9.32
CA TRP A 182 -0.25 6.12 7.89
C TRP A 182 -1.15 5.11 7.19
N VAL A 183 -1.98 5.59 6.28
CA VAL A 183 -2.81 4.74 5.41
C VAL A 183 -2.12 4.66 4.07
N SER A 184 -1.87 3.44 3.59
CA SER A 184 -1.26 3.23 2.28
C SER A 184 -2.17 2.44 1.36
N GLY A 185 -2.19 2.80 0.07
CA GLY A 185 -3.05 2.16 -0.93
C GLY A 185 -2.96 2.81 -2.29
N TYR A 186 -3.86 2.40 -3.18
CA TYR A 186 -3.98 2.81 -4.57
C TYR A 186 -5.28 3.59 -4.76
N PRO A 187 -5.29 4.91 -4.50
CA PRO A 187 -6.50 5.70 -4.68
C PRO A 187 -6.91 5.74 -6.15
N ALA A 188 -8.14 5.34 -6.47
CA ALA A 188 -8.71 5.42 -7.82
C ALA A 188 -8.71 6.87 -8.36
N ALA A 189 -8.77 7.86 -7.45
CA ALA A 189 -8.66 9.27 -7.81
C ALA A 189 -7.26 9.67 -8.34
N ALA A 190 -6.25 8.83 -8.18
CA ALA A 190 -4.92 9.03 -8.77
C ALA A 190 -4.82 8.45 -10.20
N ASP A 191 -5.78 7.67 -10.68
CA ASP A 191 -5.81 7.22 -12.07
C ASP A 191 -6.25 8.39 -12.96
N SER A 192 -5.26 9.04 -13.57
CA SER A 192 -5.44 10.25 -14.37
C SER A 192 -4.73 10.08 -15.71
N ASN A 193 -5.42 10.47 -16.78
CA ASN A 193 -4.86 10.52 -18.14
C ASN A 193 -3.68 11.51 -18.29
N LEU A 194 -3.44 12.34 -17.27
CA LEU A 194 -2.28 13.24 -17.20
C LEU A 194 -1.03 12.56 -16.63
N LEU A 195 -1.18 11.40 -15.98
CA LEU A 195 -0.07 10.64 -15.39
C LEU A 195 0.41 9.56 -16.35
N SER A 196 1.67 9.16 -16.20
CA SER A 196 2.20 8.02 -16.95
C SER A 196 1.56 6.71 -16.45
N PRO A 197 1.42 5.68 -17.31
CA PRO A 197 0.92 4.38 -16.90
C PRO A 197 1.64 3.81 -15.67
N ASP A 198 2.96 3.96 -15.59
CA ASP A 198 3.77 3.47 -14.45
C ASP A 198 3.40 4.15 -13.11
N SER A 199 2.75 5.32 -13.14
CA SER A 199 2.28 6.00 -11.91
C SER A 199 1.18 5.20 -11.20
N SER A 200 0.44 4.35 -11.93
CA SER A 200 -0.59 3.47 -11.35
C SER A 200 -0.01 2.38 -10.43
N LEU A 201 1.30 2.11 -10.53
CA LEU A 201 2.01 1.15 -9.68
C LEU A 201 2.54 1.77 -8.37
N VAL A 202 2.47 3.10 -8.24
CA VAL A 202 2.98 3.82 -7.08
C VAL A 202 1.86 4.02 -6.05
N SER A 203 1.95 3.30 -4.92
CA SER A 203 1.02 3.49 -3.81
C SER A 203 1.13 4.91 -3.22
N THR A 204 0.00 5.47 -2.80
CA THR A 204 -0.07 6.68 -1.98
C THR A 204 0.03 6.32 -0.50
N MET A 205 0.66 7.19 0.31
CA MET A 205 0.67 7.06 1.77
C MET A 205 0.23 8.37 2.44
N ASN A 206 -0.91 8.33 3.11
CA ASN A 206 -1.53 9.48 3.77
C ASN A 206 -1.34 9.40 5.28
N ALA A 207 -0.76 10.44 5.88
CA ALA A 207 -0.63 10.56 7.32
C ALA A 207 -1.97 10.97 7.97
N GLY A 208 -2.19 10.52 9.19
CA GLY A 208 -3.31 10.93 10.03
C GLY A 208 -3.15 10.43 11.46
N GLN A 209 -4.26 10.39 12.18
CA GLN A 209 -4.34 9.92 13.55
C GLN A 209 -5.59 9.07 13.77
N ILE A 210 -5.53 8.22 14.79
CA ILE A 210 -6.71 7.59 15.38
C ILE A 210 -7.53 8.68 16.08
N THR A 211 -8.81 8.77 15.73
CA THR A 211 -9.74 9.75 16.32
C THR A 211 -10.74 9.12 17.28
N ALA A 212 -11.05 7.83 17.12
CA ALA A 212 -11.83 7.06 18.10
C ALA A 212 -11.53 5.55 17.98
N THR A 213 -11.37 4.85 19.10
CA THR A 213 -11.16 3.38 19.15
C THR A 213 -12.39 2.58 19.56
N GLU A 214 -13.42 3.24 20.12
CA GLU A 214 -14.59 2.58 20.72
C GLU A 214 -15.83 2.51 19.81
N LYS A 215 -15.67 2.82 18.52
CA LYS A 215 -16.77 2.81 17.55
C LYS A 215 -17.13 1.37 17.16
N LYS A 216 -18.41 1.17 16.85
CA LYS A 216 -18.94 -0.10 16.36
C LYS A 216 -19.93 0.13 15.22
N THR A 217 -20.04 -0.85 14.32
CA THR A 217 -21.14 -0.91 13.35
C THR A 217 -22.46 -1.19 14.07
N GLU A 218 -23.59 -1.07 13.36
CA GLU A 218 -24.91 -1.41 13.89
C GLU A 218 -24.99 -2.88 14.35
N GLN A 219 -24.28 -3.75 13.66
CA GLN A 219 -24.13 -5.19 13.91
C GLN A 219 -23.19 -5.48 15.09
N GLY A 220 -22.52 -4.45 15.61
CA GLY A 220 -21.63 -4.53 16.78
C GLY A 220 -20.17 -4.85 16.45
N SER A 221 -19.78 -4.92 15.18
CA SER A 221 -18.38 -5.12 14.78
C SER A 221 -17.53 -3.90 15.18
N PRO A 222 -16.37 -4.07 15.82
CA PRO A 222 -15.51 -2.96 16.22
C PRO A 222 -14.86 -2.30 15.01
N VAL A 223 -14.73 -0.97 15.04
CA VAL A 223 -14.05 -0.17 14.01
C VAL A 223 -13.19 0.91 14.64
N LEU A 224 -12.04 1.20 14.02
CA LEU A 224 -11.19 2.34 14.37
C LEU A 224 -11.60 3.53 13.51
N GLN A 225 -11.89 4.68 14.11
CA GLN A 225 -12.11 5.92 13.38
C GLN A 225 -10.79 6.66 13.21
N ILE A 226 -10.51 7.15 11.99
CA ILE A 226 -9.26 7.80 11.61
C ILE A 226 -9.53 9.07 10.80
N ASN A 227 -8.57 9.99 10.80
CA ASN A 227 -8.66 11.23 10.00
C ASN A 227 -7.66 11.32 8.84
N ALA A 228 -6.91 10.26 8.55
CA ALA A 228 -6.05 10.21 7.38
C ALA A 228 -6.90 10.37 6.11
N ALA A 229 -6.46 11.22 5.18
CA ALA A 229 -7.17 11.42 3.92
C ALA A 229 -7.29 10.08 3.18
N SER A 230 -8.48 9.78 2.65
CA SER A 230 -8.74 8.51 1.98
C SER A 230 -9.85 8.67 0.94
N THR A 231 -9.67 7.99 -0.18
CA THR A 231 -10.60 7.94 -1.32
C THR A 231 -10.86 6.48 -1.73
N HIS A 232 -11.72 6.25 -2.72
CA HIS A 232 -11.95 4.91 -3.27
C HIS A 232 -10.64 4.38 -3.85
N GLY A 233 -10.51 3.05 -3.91
CA GLY A 233 -9.26 2.34 -4.22
C GLY A 233 -8.31 2.17 -3.03
N ASN A 234 -8.33 3.03 -2.00
CA ASN A 234 -7.54 2.80 -0.79
C ASN A 234 -8.15 1.72 0.12
N SER A 235 -9.43 1.38 -0.06
CA SER A 235 -10.11 0.34 0.74
C SER A 235 -9.34 -0.97 0.67
N GLY A 236 -9.22 -1.65 1.81
CA GLY A 236 -8.38 -2.83 2.02
C GLY A 236 -6.91 -2.51 2.28
N GLY A 237 -6.48 -1.25 2.06
CA GLY A 237 -5.13 -0.79 2.31
C GLY A 237 -4.78 -0.77 3.81
N PRO A 238 -3.51 -1.04 4.17
CA PRO A 238 -3.10 -1.11 5.56
C PRO A 238 -3.10 0.26 6.24
N VAL A 239 -3.63 0.31 7.47
CA VAL A 239 -3.41 1.38 8.44
C VAL A 239 -2.21 0.99 9.30
N ILE A 240 -1.15 1.77 9.24
CA ILE A 240 0.18 1.45 9.76
C ILE A 240 0.51 2.37 10.94
N ASN A 241 1.04 1.81 12.03
CA ASN A 241 1.53 2.57 13.18
C ASN A 241 3.00 3.03 13.02
N GLU A 242 3.54 3.75 14.01
CA GLU A 242 4.92 4.24 13.98
C GLU A 242 6.01 3.14 13.92
N ASN A 243 5.65 1.91 14.29
CA ASN A 243 6.53 0.74 14.25
C ASN A 243 6.56 0.06 12.87
N GLY A 244 5.71 0.49 11.92
CA GLY A 244 5.59 -0.17 10.62
C GLY A 244 4.73 -1.42 10.66
N GLU A 245 3.81 -1.52 11.62
CA GLU A 245 2.90 -2.65 11.79
C GLU A 245 1.47 -2.27 11.36
N ILE A 246 0.77 -3.20 10.74
CA ILE A 246 -0.66 -3.03 10.42
C ILE A 246 -1.45 -3.06 11.73
N ILE A 247 -2.21 -2.00 12.00
CA ILE A 247 -3.16 -1.91 13.11
C ILE A 247 -4.63 -1.94 12.66
N GLY A 248 -4.88 -1.84 11.35
CA GLY A 248 -6.18 -2.09 10.75
C GLY A 248 -6.16 -2.04 9.22
N LEU A 249 -7.31 -2.31 8.60
CA LEU A 249 -7.53 -2.16 7.15
C LEU A 249 -8.56 -1.07 6.92
N LEU A 250 -8.21 -0.03 6.15
CA LEU A 250 -9.17 1.03 5.80
C LEU A 250 -10.35 0.42 5.05
N THR A 251 -11.58 0.62 5.50
CA THR A 251 -12.79 -0.02 4.92
C THR A 251 -13.77 0.98 4.31
N PHE A 252 -14.40 1.82 5.13
CA PHE A 252 -15.47 2.72 4.70
C PHE A 252 -15.26 4.12 5.27
N ARG A 253 -16.07 5.07 4.77
CA ARG A 253 -16.05 6.47 5.20
C ARG A 253 -17.38 6.89 5.80
N GLY A 254 -17.38 8.02 6.50
CA GLY A 254 -18.60 8.67 6.94
C GLY A 254 -19.44 9.16 5.76
N ASN A 255 -20.73 9.41 6.03
CA ASN A 255 -21.68 9.86 5.02
C ASN A 255 -21.28 11.22 4.41
N THR A 256 -21.74 11.44 3.18
CA THR A 256 -21.65 12.75 2.52
C THR A 256 -22.52 13.78 3.24
N VAL A 257 -22.10 15.04 3.19
CA VAL A 257 -22.89 16.18 3.68
C VAL A 257 -23.13 17.10 2.50
N ASN A 258 -24.42 17.34 2.18
CA ASN A 258 -24.84 18.09 0.99
C ASN A 258 -24.27 17.53 -0.32
N GLY A 259 -24.23 16.19 -0.46
CA GLY A 259 -23.68 15.53 -1.65
C GLY A 259 -22.17 15.69 -1.82
N GLN A 260 -21.44 16.11 -0.78
CA GLN A 260 -19.99 16.22 -0.79
C GLN A 260 -19.37 15.25 0.21
N GLU A 261 -18.30 14.58 -0.20
CA GLU A 261 -17.50 13.75 0.70
C GLU A 261 -16.92 14.59 1.84
N VAL A 262 -16.98 14.05 3.06
CA VAL A 262 -16.36 14.66 4.24
C VAL A 262 -15.08 13.90 4.57
N GLN A 263 -13.94 14.53 4.30
CA GLN A 263 -12.65 13.98 4.68
C GLN A 263 -12.45 14.05 6.21
N GLY A 264 -11.66 13.13 6.74
CA GLY A 264 -11.33 13.09 8.17
C GLY A 264 -12.27 12.23 9.03
N PHE A 265 -13.24 11.55 8.42
CA PHE A 265 -14.13 10.59 9.07
C PHE A 265 -14.07 9.25 8.33
N ASN A 266 -12.95 8.57 8.47
CA ASN A 266 -12.71 7.27 7.83
C ASN A 266 -12.69 6.17 8.90
N PHE A 267 -12.97 4.94 8.50
CA PHE A 267 -13.06 3.80 9.41
C PHE A 267 -12.19 2.65 8.93
N ALA A 268 -11.57 1.96 9.87
CA ALA A 268 -10.72 0.80 9.63
C ALA A 268 -11.18 -0.40 10.44
N VAL A 269 -11.11 -1.59 9.84
CA VAL A 269 -11.28 -2.87 10.52
C VAL A 269 -10.05 -3.10 11.40
N PRO A 270 -10.17 -3.29 12.72
CA PRO A 270 -9.04 -3.48 13.62
C PRO A 270 -8.22 -4.73 13.27
N VAL A 271 -6.89 -4.68 13.39
CA VAL A 271 -6.03 -5.82 13.01
C VAL A 271 -6.32 -7.09 13.80
N ASN A 272 -6.80 -7.01 15.05
CA ASN A 272 -7.18 -8.23 15.79
C ASN A 272 -8.38 -8.94 15.14
N THR A 273 -9.31 -8.21 14.53
CA THR A 273 -10.34 -8.79 13.67
C THR A 273 -9.72 -9.45 12.44
N VAL A 274 -8.76 -8.79 11.78
CA VAL A 274 -8.07 -9.33 10.60
C VAL A 274 -7.34 -10.65 10.92
N LYS A 275 -6.69 -10.73 12.10
CA LYS A 275 -6.02 -11.95 12.56
C LYS A 275 -6.96 -13.15 12.67
N GLU A 276 -8.24 -12.96 12.96
CA GLU A 276 -9.22 -14.05 12.97
C GLU A 276 -9.30 -14.73 11.60
N PHE A 277 -9.37 -13.93 10.53
CA PHE A 277 -9.46 -14.42 9.14
C PHE A 277 -8.12 -14.97 8.65
N VAL A 278 -7.00 -14.34 9.01
CA VAL A 278 -5.66 -14.88 8.74
C VAL A 278 -5.51 -16.29 9.33
N ASN A 279 -6.01 -16.52 10.54
CA ASN A 279 -6.02 -17.84 11.15
C ASN A 279 -6.96 -18.82 10.43
N GLN A 280 -8.16 -18.38 10.01
CA GLN A 280 -9.10 -19.20 9.23
C GLN A 280 -8.51 -19.65 7.89
N ALA A 281 -7.79 -18.75 7.20
CA ALA A 281 -7.08 -19.03 5.97
C ALA A 281 -5.87 -19.98 6.15
N GLY A 282 -5.52 -20.35 7.40
CA GLY A 282 -4.33 -21.15 7.69
C GLY A 282 -3.01 -20.40 7.43
N ALA A 283 -3.07 -19.07 7.34
CA ALA A 283 -1.93 -18.22 7.04
C ALA A 283 -1.15 -17.87 8.32
N LYS A 284 0.07 -17.37 8.14
CA LYS A 284 0.90 -16.81 9.21
C LYS A 284 1.50 -15.52 8.74
N ASN A 285 1.59 -14.53 9.62
CA ASN A 285 2.41 -13.36 9.36
C ASN A 285 3.88 -13.76 9.49
N THR A 286 4.65 -13.69 8.40
CA THR A 286 6.05 -14.13 8.37
C THR A 286 6.93 -13.03 7.82
N LYS A 287 8.08 -12.82 8.47
CA LYS A 287 9.10 -11.89 7.97
C LYS A 287 9.70 -12.40 6.67
N SER A 288 10.02 -11.48 5.76
CA SER A 288 10.72 -11.79 4.52
C SER A 288 12.24 -11.56 4.64
N ASP A 289 13.04 -12.45 4.03
CA ASP A 289 14.46 -12.19 3.84
C ASP A 289 14.71 -10.98 2.93
N THR A 290 13.77 -10.72 2.00
CA THR A 290 13.74 -9.52 1.16
C THR A 290 13.66 -8.27 2.04
N ASP A 291 12.71 -8.21 2.97
CA ASP A 291 12.57 -7.06 3.89
C ASP A 291 13.84 -6.86 4.72
N ARG A 292 14.40 -7.93 5.27
CA ARG A 292 15.61 -7.86 6.08
C ARG A 292 16.78 -7.26 5.29
N LEU A 293 17.06 -7.80 4.09
CA LEU A 293 18.14 -7.31 3.24
C LEU A 293 17.88 -5.88 2.76
N TYR A 294 16.66 -5.57 2.37
CA TYR A 294 16.27 -4.26 1.86
C TYR A 294 16.38 -3.19 2.95
N GLN A 295 15.85 -3.44 4.16
CA GLN A 295 15.96 -2.53 5.30
C GLN A 295 17.40 -2.33 5.77
N GLU A 296 18.22 -3.39 5.78
CA GLU A 296 19.67 -3.27 6.03
C GLU A 296 20.34 -2.37 4.97
N GLY A 297 20.01 -2.56 3.69
CA GLY A 297 20.49 -1.73 2.58
C GLY A 297 20.09 -0.26 2.72
N LEU A 298 18.82 0.03 3.04
CA LEU A 298 18.32 1.39 3.26
C LEU A 298 19.03 2.08 4.43
N GLN A 299 19.22 1.40 5.55
CA GLN A 299 19.93 1.97 6.70
C GLN A 299 21.38 2.33 6.36
N LEU A 300 22.08 1.46 5.62
CA LEU A 300 23.42 1.74 5.11
C LEU A 300 23.41 2.91 4.13
N TYR A 301 22.47 2.91 3.18
CA TYR A 301 22.32 3.96 2.17
C TYR A 301 22.12 5.34 2.80
N TRP A 302 21.16 5.47 3.72
CA TRP A 302 20.91 6.73 4.43
C TRP A 302 22.08 7.14 5.35
N GLY A 303 22.84 6.17 5.85
CA GLY A 303 24.07 6.42 6.59
C GLY A 303 25.24 6.90 5.73
N GLY A 304 25.14 6.81 4.39
CA GLY A 304 26.19 7.14 3.44
C GLY A 304 27.19 6.00 3.18
N TYR A 305 26.84 4.76 3.53
CA TYR A 305 27.65 3.56 3.31
C TYR A 305 27.23 2.86 2.02
N TYR A 306 27.37 3.58 0.89
CA TYR A 306 26.81 3.18 -0.41
C TYR A 306 27.38 1.86 -0.95
N LYS A 307 28.63 1.54 -0.64
CA LYS A 307 29.23 0.26 -1.08
C LYS A 307 28.54 -0.94 -0.44
N GLN A 308 28.33 -0.89 0.87
CA GLN A 308 27.68 -1.97 1.60
C GLN A 308 26.17 -1.98 1.36
N ALA A 309 25.57 -0.80 1.12
CA ALA A 309 24.18 -0.70 0.69
C ALA A 309 23.98 -1.41 -0.66
N LEU A 310 24.86 -1.16 -1.63
CA LEU A 310 24.83 -1.81 -2.95
C LEU A 310 24.85 -3.34 -2.82
N GLU A 311 25.75 -3.90 -2.01
CA GLU A 311 25.82 -5.35 -1.77
C GLU A 311 24.49 -5.93 -1.24
N LYS A 312 23.76 -5.17 -0.41
CA LYS A 312 22.46 -5.57 0.13
C LYS A 312 21.35 -5.46 -0.92
N PHE A 313 21.32 -4.39 -1.70
CA PHE A 313 20.33 -4.21 -2.75
C PHE A 313 20.49 -5.23 -3.88
N GLU A 314 21.72 -5.54 -4.31
CA GLU A 314 21.97 -6.64 -5.25
C GLU A 314 21.54 -8.00 -4.68
N ALA A 315 21.65 -8.20 -3.37
CA ALA A 315 21.15 -9.41 -2.72
C ALA A 315 19.63 -9.50 -2.77
N VAL A 316 18.92 -8.38 -2.61
CA VAL A 316 17.47 -8.28 -2.80
C VAL A 316 17.11 -8.63 -4.24
N GLU A 317 17.75 -7.99 -5.23
CA GLU A 317 17.49 -8.25 -6.65
C GLU A 317 17.70 -9.73 -7.01
N ARG A 318 18.69 -10.42 -6.42
CA ARG A 318 18.91 -11.85 -6.65
C ARG A 318 17.78 -12.75 -6.12
N ILE A 319 17.13 -12.39 -5.01
CA ILE A 319 16.10 -13.23 -4.38
C ILE A 319 14.67 -12.82 -4.74
N TYR A 320 14.49 -11.58 -5.18
CA TYR A 320 13.24 -11.00 -5.63
C TYR A 320 13.50 -9.94 -6.73
N PRO A 321 13.72 -10.35 -7.99
CA PRO A 321 14.11 -9.46 -9.09
C PRO A 321 13.10 -8.36 -9.44
N ASN A 322 11.82 -8.60 -9.13
CA ASN A 322 10.71 -7.69 -9.40
C ASN A 322 10.41 -6.76 -8.21
N HIS A 323 11.36 -6.57 -7.30
CA HIS A 323 11.24 -5.55 -6.26
C HIS A 323 11.09 -4.15 -6.87
N SER A 324 10.04 -3.42 -6.48
CA SER A 324 9.69 -2.11 -7.08
C SER A 324 10.80 -1.06 -6.99
N GLU A 325 11.52 -1.03 -5.87
CA GLU A 325 12.47 0.05 -5.58
C GLU A 325 13.94 -0.29 -5.84
N VAL A 326 14.30 -1.58 -5.88
CA VAL A 326 15.69 -2.00 -5.62
C VAL A 326 16.63 -1.50 -6.71
N LYS A 327 16.16 -1.46 -7.96
CA LYS A 327 16.94 -1.04 -9.12
C LYS A 327 17.37 0.42 -9.02
N ASP A 328 16.49 1.29 -8.53
CA ASP A 328 16.82 2.70 -8.29
C ASP A 328 17.87 2.84 -7.20
N TYR A 329 17.75 2.07 -6.13
CA TYR A 329 18.73 2.08 -5.04
C TYR A 329 20.09 1.50 -5.45
N ILE A 330 20.12 0.48 -6.31
CA ILE A 330 21.36 -0.04 -6.94
C ILE A 330 22.01 1.08 -7.76
N SER A 331 21.28 1.63 -8.75
CA SER A 331 21.78 2.69 -9.63
C SER A 331 22.29 3.91 -8.85
N ASN A 332 21.55 4.32 -7.82
CA ASN A 332 21.93 5.46 -7.00
C ASN A 332 23.12 5.16 -6.08
N SER A 333 23.29 3.93 -5.62
CA SER A 333 24.45 3.51 -4.83
C SER A 333 25.72 3.44 -5.68
N GLU A 334 25.63 2.92 -6.90
CA GLU A 334 26.73 2.89 -7.87
C GLU A 334 27.23 4.31 -8.19
N LYS A 335 26.31 5.24 -8.47
CA LYS A 335 26.66 6.66 -8.73
C LYS A 335 27.39 7.32 -7.57
N LYS A 336 27.08 6.91 -6.32
CA LYS A 336 27.64 7.48 -5.10
C LYS A 336 28.78 6.65 -4.50
N ILE A 337 29.24 5.60 -5.20
CA ILE A 337 30.20 4.64 -4.65
C ILE A 337 31.53 5.31 -4.23
N GLY A 338 31.98 6.33 -4.97
CA GLY A 338 33.19 7.09 -4.68
C GLY A 338 33.09 7.99 -3.43
N GLU A 339 31.87 8.27 -2.97
CA GLU A 339 31.57 9.05 -1.77
C GLU A 339 31.25 8.16 -0.56
N SER A 340 31.31 6.83 -0.72
CA SER A 340 30.92 5.89 0.32
C SER A 340 31.78 6.03 1.57
N LYS A 341 31.13 6.17 2.72
CA LYS A 341 31.78 6.00 4.03
C LYS A 341 32.28 4.56 4.19
N ILE A 342 33.28 4.38 5.05
CA ILE A 342 33.89 3.09 5.38
C ILE A 342 33.34 2.61 6.72
N LEU A 343 32.87 1.36 6.79
CA LEU A 343 32.44 0.76 8.05
C LEU A 343 33.65 0.30 8.87
N TRP A 344 33.57 0.43 10.19
CA TRP A 344 34.57 -0.14 11.11
C TRP A 344 34.71 -1.67 10.99
N SER A 345 33.68 -2.39 10.51
CA SER A 345 33.77 -3.82 10.21
C SER A 345 34.76 -4.13 9.08
N ASP A 346 34.97 -3.17 8.17
CA ASP A 346 35.94 -3.31 7.06
C ASP A 346 37.37 -3.05 7.55
N TYR A 347 37.53 -2.48 8.76
CA TYR A 347 38.79 -2.40 9.48
C TYR A 347 39.05 -3.71 10.24
N SER A 348 39.60 -4.73 9.58
CA SER A 348 40.02 -5.98 10.23
C SER A 348 41.43 -6.43 9.81
N THR A 349 42.21 -6.83 10.84
CA THR A 349 43.59 -7.39 10.90
C THR A 349 44.80 -6.44 10.83
N THR A 350 44.90 -5.52 9.87
CA THR A 350 46.14 -4.74 9.71
C THR A 350 46.38 -3.76 10.86
N PHE A 351 45.33 -3.13 11.40
CA PHE A 351 45.45 -2.24 12.55
C PHE A 351 45.62 -2.97 13.87
N TYR A 352 45.09 -4.19 14.06
CA TYR A 352 45.47 -4.98 15.24
C TYR A 352 46.95 -5.30 15.23
N MET A 353 47.55 -5.59 14.06
CA MET A 353 49.01 -5.71 13.96
C MET A 353 49.71 -4.38 14.24
N VAL A 354 49.24 -3.25 13.69
CA VAL A 354 49.88 -1.94 13.91
C VAL A 354 49.72 -1.44 15.36
N ASP A 355 48.57 -1.64 16.00
CA ASP A 355 48.28 -1.24 17.38
C ASP A 355 48.90 -2.22 18.39
N VAL A 356 48.98 -3.52 18.07
CA VAL A 356 49.77 -4.48 18.86
C VAL A 356 51.26 -4.19 18.72
N VAL A 357 51.75 -3.85 17.51
CA VAL A 357 53.15 -3.47 17.28
C VAL A 357 53.47 -2.12 17.93
N ALA A 358 52.61 -1.12 17.79
CA ALA A 358 52.76 0.19 18.42
C ALA A 358 52.65 0.08 19.93
N GLY A 359 51.69 -0.72 20.43
CA GLY A 359 51.56 -1.07 21.85
C GLY A 359 52.80 -1.77 22.39
N LEU A 360 53.33 -2.77 21.67
CA LEU A 360 54.59 -3.45 22.01
C LEU A 360 55.79 -2.49 21.98
N LEU A 361 55.87 -1.62 20.98
CA LEU A 361 56.93 -0.61 20.87
C LEU A 361 56.86 0.39 22.02
N ILE A 362 55.67 0.86 22.39
CA ILE A 362 55.44 1.73 23.55
C ILE A 362 55.79 0.98 24.84
N LEU A 363 55.46 -0.31 24.97
CA LEU A 363 55.77 -1.13 26.14
C LEU A 363 57.27 -1.38 26.26
N ILE A 364 57.98 -1.61 25.14
CA ILE A 364 59.45 -1.68 25.08
C ILE A 364 60.06 -0.33 25.47
N LEU A 365 59.52 0.79 24.98
CA LEU A 365 59.97 2.14 25.33
C LEU A 365 59.71 2.46 26.80
N LEU A 366 58.59 2.02 27.36
CA LEU A 366 58.25 2.15 28.77
C LEU A 366 59.15 1.29 29.65
N VAL A 367 59.45 0.04 29.26
CA VAL A 367 60.41 -0.81 29.98
C VAL A 367 61.81 -0.20 29.94
N PHE A 368 62.24 0.37 28.80
CA PHE A 368 63.52 1.07 28.70
C PHE A 368 63.58 2.38 29.49
N THR A 369 62.47 3.12 29.58
CA THR A 369 62.42 4.38 30.34
C THR A 369 62.21 4.15 31.84
N PHE A 370 61.53 3.09 32.26
CA PHE A 370 61.32 2.73 33.67
C PHE A 370 62.40 1.83 34.26
N ALA A 371 63.12 1.03 33.48
CA ALA A 371 64.34 0.35 33.96
C ALA A 371 65.47 1.35 34.29
N GLY A 372 65.35 2.61 33.86
CA GLY A 372 66.35 3.66 34.07
C GLY A 372 66.05 4.71 35.15
N LYS A 373 64.86 4.78 35.75
CA LYS A 373 64.56 5.85 36.72
C LYS A 373 63.70 5.42 37.91
N SER A 374 64.33 5.48 39.08
CA SER A 374 63.73 5.32 40.40
C SER A 374 62.76 6.47 40.75
N ASN A 375 61.60 6.10 41.30
CA ASN A 375 60.75 6.77 42.30
C ASN A 375 60.71 8.31 42.35
N LYS A 376 59.48 8.87 42.22
CA LYS A 376 58.78 9.57 43.31
C LYS A 376 57.37 10.01 42.92
N THR A 377 56.43 9.69 43.80
CA THR A 377 55.03 10.15 43.87
C THR A 377 54.94 11.64 44.19
N LYS A 378 53.88 12.31 43.69
CA LYS A 378 53.01 13.20 44.50
C LYS A 378 51.78 13.65 43.71
N ALA A 379 50.66 13.70 44.43
CA ALA A 379 49.34 14.18 44.04
C ALA A 379 49.16 15.69 44.30
N ALA A 380 48.12 16.28 43.69
CA ALA A 380 47.32 17.48 44.07
C ALA A 380 46.98 18.32 42.81
N VAL A 381 45.92 19.13 42.67
CA VAL A 381 44.70 19.51 43.41
C VAL A 381 43.84 20.29 42.39
N ALA A 382 42.53 20.30 42.58
CA ALA A 382 41.55 21.06 41.79
C ALA A 382 41.52 22.58 42.08
N GLY A 383 41.02 23.36 41.13
CA GLY A 383 40.57 24.76 41.28
C GLY A 383 39.91 25.21 39.97
N THR A 384 38.58 25.41 39.88
CA THR A 384 37.70 26.51 40.34
C THR A 384 37.58 27.71 39.38
N SER A 385 36.30 27.99 39.04
CA SER A 385 35.69 29.31 38.76
C SER A 385 35.96 29.90 37.34
N SER A 386 35.08 30.67 36.66
CA SER A 386 34.07 31.63 37.14
C SER A 386 33.24 32.29 35.99
N ILE A 387 31.93 32.56 36.22
CA ILE A 387 31.19 33.86 36.10
C ILE A 387 30.63 34.41 34.73
N HIS A 388 29.26 34.42 34.60
CA HIS A 388 28.25 35.50 34.26
C HIS A 388 28.32 36.36 32.94
N PRO A 389 27.28 37.18 32.55
CA PRO A 389 25.83 36.96 32.31
C PRO A 389 25.18 37.82 31.16
N MET A 390 23.84 37.73 30.98
CA MET A 390 22.85 38.74 30.43
C MET A 390 22.95 39.17 28.94
N GLN A 391 21.91 39.56 28.16
CA GLN A 391 20.51 40.04 28.33
C GLN A 391 19.79 40.00 26.94
N VAL A 392 18.54 39.51 26.81
CA VAL A 392 17.23 40.22 26.57
C VAL A 392 16.97 40.92 25.20
N SER A 393 15.91 40.48 24.48
CA SER A 393 14.70 41.25 24.07
C SER A 393 13.83 40.43 23.07
N ASP A 394 12.65 40.88 22.63
CA ASP A 394 11.30 40.77 23.23
C ASP A 394 10.25 40.78 22.06
N LYS A 395 9.00 40.35 22.32
CA LYS A 395 7.70 40.55 21.57
C LYS A 395 7.25 39.56 20.47
N THR A 396 6.14 38.79 20.60
CA THR A 396 4.66 39.04 20.39
C THR A 396 4.26 39.50 18.96
N ASP A 397 3.19 39.09 18.26
CA ASP A 397 1.92 38.39 18.58
C ASP A 397 1.11 38.00 17.28
N THR A 398 0.19 37.03 17.39
CA THR A 398 -1.12 36.75 16.68
C THR A 398 -1.37 36.63 15.15
N GLN A 399 -1.92 35.45 14.79
CA GLN A 399 -3.08 35.04 13.94
C GLN A 399 -3.94 36.06 13.13
N THR A 400 -4.37 35.71 11.90
CA THR A 400 -5.72 35.14 11.54
C THR A 400 -6.02 35.24 10.02
N THR A 401 -6.70 34.22 9.51
CA THR A 401 -7.18 33.93 8.14
C THR A 401 -8.61 34.44 7.89
N THR A 402 -9.01 34.69 6.63
CA THR A 402 -10.41 34.50 6.17
C THR A 402 -10.50 34.18 4.68
N GLN A 403 -11.48 33.32 4.36
CA GLN A 403 -11.88 32.74 3.06
C GLN A 403 -13.01 33.55 2.36
N GLU A 404 -13.29 33.22 1.09
CA GLU A 404 -14.62 33.06 0.40
C GLU A 404 -14.34 32.75 -1.10
N THR A 405 -14.57 31.57 -1.71
CA THR A 405 -15.76 30.76 -2.14
C THR A 405 -16.40 31.08 -3.52
N LYS A 406 -16.21 30.12 -4.47
CA LYS A 406 -17.12 29.38 -5.44
C LYS A 406 -18.25 30.14 -6.24
N PRO A 407 -18.98 29.53 -7.24
CA PRO A 407 -19.08 28.11 -7.67
C PRO A 407 -19.13 27.81 -9.20
N ALA A 408 -19.12 26.51 -9.56
CA ALA A 408 -19.69 25.96 -10.80
C ALA A 408 -20.24 24.52 -10.54
N SER A 409 -21.37 24.19 -11.20
CA SER A 409 -22.22 22.97 -11.16
C SER A 409 -21.61 21.79 -11.96
N GLU A 410 -21.66 20.53 -11.53
CA GLU A 410 -22.77 19.54 -11.46
C GLU A 410 -23.18 18.90 -12.81
N GLY A 411 -23.09 17.56 -12.84
CA GLY A 411 -23.51 16.61 -13.87
C GLY A 411 -23.17 15.20 -13.36
N ASP A 412 -24.20 14.42 -13.05
CA ASP A 412 -24.18 13.10 -12.39
C ASP A 412 -24.28 12.00 -13.48
N ASP A 413 -23.38 11.01 -13.48
CA ASP A 413 -23.28 9.89 -14.44
C ASP A 413 -23.39 8.58 -13.64
N ASN A 414 -24.56 7.96 -13.64
CA ASN A 414 -24.82 6.69 -12.95
C ASN A 414 -24.37 5.52 -13.83
N ARG A 415 -23.14 5.05 -13.61
CA ARG A 415 -22.63 3.77 -14.10
C ARG A 415 -22.60 2.77 -12.95
N ALA A 416 -22.76 1.48 -13.24
CA ALA A 416 -22.75 0.40 -12.26
C ALA A 416 -21.48 0.46 -11.43
N ASP A 417 -21.71 0.80 -10.17
CA ASP A 417 -20.72 1.25 -9.24
C ASP A 417 -20.93 0.42 -7.98
N LEU A 418 -20.17 -0.69 -7.94
CA LEU A 418 -20.29 -1.71 -6.92
C LEU A 418 -19.85 -1.21 -5.54
N ASN A 419 -19.15 -0.06 -5.46
CA ASN A 419 -18.76 0.58 -4.20
C ASN A 419 -19.62 1.81 -3.82
N LYS A 420 -20.58 2.20 -4.68
CA LYS A 420 -21.56 3.29 -4.50
C LYS A 420 -20.96 4.72 -4.51
N ASP A 421 -19.86 4.97 -5.22
CA ASP A 421 -19.21 6.28 -5.41
C ASP A 421 -19.43 7.06 -6.72
N GLY A 422 -20.17 6.51 -7.68
CA GLY A 422 -20.47 7.07 -8.99
C GLY A 422 -19.32 7.04 -10.00
N LYS A 423 -18.25 6.24 -9.80
CA LYS A 423 -17.10 6.18 -10.72
C LYS A 423 -16.61 4.75 -10.97
N VAL A 424 -16.71 4.34 -12.23
CA VAL A 424 -16.04 3.14 -12.72
C VAL A 424 -14.54 3.42 -12.89
N ASP A 425 -13.67 2.59 -12.31
CA ASP A 425 -12.22 2.68 -12.45
C ASP A 425 -11.78 2.20 -13.84
N ILE A 426 -11.88 3.10 -14.82
CA ILE A 426 -11.66 2.82 -16.25
C ILE A 426 -10.28 2.20 -16.49
N GLN A 427 -9.26 2.59 -15.73
CA GLN A 427 -7.90 2.08 -15.95
C GLN A 427 -7.78 0.62 -15.50
N ASP A 428 -8.43 0.26 -14.40
CA ASP A 428 -8.47 -1.12 -13.92
C ASP A 428 -9.31 -2.03 -14.80
N ILE A 429 -10.40 -1.51 -15.35
CA ILE A 429 -11.15 -2.21 -16.39
C ILE A 429 -10.29 -2.45 -17.62
N LEU A 430 -9.52 -1.46 -18.07
CA LEU A 430 -8.63 -1.62 -19.23
C LEU A 430 -7.55 -2.68 -18.97
N ILE A 431 -6.97 -2.71 -17.77
CA ILE A 431 -5.99 -3.73 -17.39
C ILE A 431 -6.65 -5.12 -17.33
N ALA A 432 -7.84 -5.22 -16.70
CA ALA A 432 -8.61 -6.45 -16.63
C ALA A 432 -8.96 -6.99 -18.02
N LEU A 433 -9.43 -6.12 -18.93
CA LEU A 433 -9.74 -6.47 -20.32
C LEU A 433 -8.49 -6.96 -21.07
N GLN A 434 -7.35 -6.27 -20.93
CA GLN A 434 -6.10 -6.69 -21.57
C GLN A 434 -5.66 -8.08 -21.10
N GLU A 435 -5.74 -8.36 -19.80
CA GLU A 435 -5.38 -9.67 -19.25
C GLU A 435 -6.39 -10.75 -19.66
N HIS A 436 -7.70 -10.46 -19.66
CA HIS A 436 -8.72 -11.38 -20.15
C HIS A 436 -8.50 -11.75 -21.63
N GLN A 437 -8.24 -10.76 -22.50
CA GLN A 437 -7.93 -10.99 -23.92
C GLN A 437 -6.66 -11.82 -24.14
N LYS A 438 -5.63 -11.58 -23.32
CA LYS A 438 -4.38 -12.35 -23.37
C LYS A 438 -4.59 -13.82 -22.98
N ASN A 439 -5.50 -14.11 -22.05
CA ASN A 439 -5.83 -15.48 -21.66
C ASN A 439 -6.65 -16.19 -22.75
N GLN A 440 -7.67 -15.54 -23.33
CA GLN A 440 -8.40 -16.14 -24.46
C GLN A 440 -7.50 -16.48 -25.67
N ASN A 441 -6.49 -15.65 -25.94
CA ASN A 441 -5.52 -15.91 -27.01
C ASN A 441 -4.54 -17.06 -26.70
N LYS A 442 -4.33 -17.42 -25.42
CA LYS A 442 -3.53 -18.58 -25.04
C LYS A 442 -4.32 -19.88 -25.20
N ASP A 443 -5.60 -19.87 -24.82
CA ASP A 443 -6.46 -21.07 -24.87
C ASP A 443 -6.93 -21.41 -26.30
N GLY A 444 -6.84 -20.45 -27.25
CA GLY A 444 -7.15 -20.68 -28.67
C GLY A 444 -6.00 -21.23 -29.53
N ASN A 445 -4.83 -21.51 -28.94
CA ASN A 445 -3.61 -21.99 -29.64
C ASN A 445 -3.17 -23.41 -29.26
N ASP A 446 -3.94 -24.12 -28.42
CA ASP A 446 -3.86 -25.57 -28.18
C ASP A 446 -5.04 -26.29 -28.86
#